data_AF-A0A1E5NA31-F1
#
_entry.id   AF-A0A1E5NA31-F1
#
_cell.length_a   1.000
_cell.length_b   1.000
_cell.length_c   1.000
_cell.angle_alpha   90.00
_cell.angle_beta   90.00
_cell.angle_gamma   90.00
#
_symmetry.space_group_name_H-M   'P 1'
#
loop_
_entity.id
_entity.type
_entity.pdbx_description
1 polymer ?
#
loop_
_entity_poly.entity_id
_entity_poly.type
_entity_poly.pdbx_seq_one_letter_code
_entity_poly.pdbx_strand_id
1 'polypeptide(L)'
;MKKNIGEILKNIRMNKFISLRDLSLKMNLGNEGHIYLSDIECSRKIPSKDEVIKILDTLKADYNLNEIIDILENSEADNSIDENIDYQEETYFKTFKKRG
;
A
#
# COMPACT_ATOMS: atom_id res chain seq x y z
N MET A 1 -7.12 -3.43 17.46
CA MET A 1 -6.79 -3.68 16.05
C MET A 1 -5.36 -4.20 15.99
N LYS A 2 -5.14 -5.32 15.31
CA LYS A 2 -3.79 -5.86 15.05
C LYS A 2 -3.10 -4.87 14.11
N LYS A 3 -1.96 -4.28 14.52
CA LYS A 3 -1.22 -3.34 13.67
C LYS A 3 -0.57 -4.13 12.54
N ASN A 4 -0.82 -3.76 11.29
CA ASN A 4 -0.14 -4.35 10.14
C ASN A 4 1.04 -3.48 9.70
N ILE A 5 2.13 -4.10 9.26
CA ILE A 5 3.30 -3.39 8.74
C ILE A 5 2.93 -2.45 7.58
N GLY A 6 1.99 -2.85 6.72
CA GLY A 6 1.50 -2.03 5.61
C GLY A 6 0.94 -0.68 6.07
N GLU A 7 0.07 -0.69 7.08
CA GLU A 7 -0.53 0.52 7.65
C GLU A 7 0.51 1.44 8.30
N ILE A 8 1.52 0.86 8.96
CA ILE A 8 2.60 1.63 9.58
C ILE A 8 3.43 2.34 8.51
N LEU A 9 3.84 1.62 7.47
CA LEU A 9 4.61 2.19 6.36
C LEU A 9 3.81 3.30 5.66
N LYS A 10 2.51 3.10 5.45
CA LYS A 10 1.60 4.12 4.92
C LYS A 10 1.57 5.38 5.78
N ASN A 11 1.38 5.22 7.09
CA ASN A 11 1.33 6.36 8.02
C ASN A 11 2.65 7.13 8.04
N ILE A 12 3.79 6.42 8.06
CA ILE A 12 5.13 7.03 8.00
C ILE A 12 5.28 7.82 6.69
N ARG A 13 4.95 7.20 5.54
CA ARG A 13 5.04 7.87 4.24
C ARG A 13 4.16 9.12 4.18
N MET A 14 2.92 9.03 4.65
CA MET A 14 1.97 10.15 4.66
C MET A 14 2.45 11.30 5.55
N ASN A 15 3.05 11.01 6.71
CA ASN A 15 3.65 12.03 7.58
C ASN A 15 4.85 12.74 6.93
N LYS A 16 5.50 12.12 5.96
CA LYS A 16 6.57 12.73 5.15
C LYS A 16 6.06 13.47 3.91
N PHE A 17 4.74 13.47 3.67
CA PHE A 17 4.10 14.05 2.49
C PHE A 17 4.67 13.51 1.16
N ILE A 18 5.08 12.24 1.14
CA ILE A 18 5.63 11.58 -0.06
C ILE A 18 4.54 10.75 -0.74
N SER A 19 4.36 10.90 -2.05
CA SER A 19 3.44 10.04 -2.81
C SER A 19 4.05 8.65 -3.04
N LEU A 20 3.22 7.63 -3.29
CA LEU A 20 3.71 6.29 -3.67
C LEU A 20 4.57 6.34 -4.95
N ARG A 21 4.24 7.25 -5.87
CA ARG A 21 5.01 7.46 -7.10
C ARG A 21 6.40 8.02 -6.80
N ASP A 22 6.50 9.02 -5.92
CA ASP A 22 7.78 9.61 -5.53
C ASP A 22 8.63 8.62 -4.74
N LEU A 23 8.02 7.83 -3.85
CA LEU A 23 8.72 6.77 -3.13
C LEU A 23 9.27 5.71 -4.10
N SER A 24 8.45 5.27 -5.06
CA SER A 24 8.87 4.34 -6.13
C SER A 24 10.06 4.87 -6.93
N LEU A 25 10.05 6.15 -7.29
CA LEU A 25 11.15 6.80 -8.01
C LEU A 25 12.42 6.84 -7.16
N LYS A 26 12.33 7.23 -5.89
CA LYS A 26 13.47 7.26 -4.96
C LYS A 26 14.07 5.87 -4.71
N MET A 27 13.25 4.83 -4.72
CA MET A 27 13.68 3.44 -4.55
C MET A 27 14.15 2.75 -5.85
N ASN A 28 14.01 3.43 -7.00
CA ASN A 28 14.31 2.93 -8.33
C ASN A 28 13.56 1.62 -8.69
N LEU A 29 12.26 1.56 -8.39
CA LEU A 29 11.42 0.36 -8.60
C LEU A 29 10.78 0.27 -10.01
N GLY A 30 11.11 1.21 -10.91
CA GLY A 30 10.54 1.26 -12.26
C GLY A 30 9.11 1.79 -12.32
N ASN A 31 8.43 1.56 -13.45
CA ASN A 31 7.14 2.18 -13.77
C ASN A 31 5.99 1.69 -12.88
N GLU A 32 6.02 0.43 -12.43
CA GLU A 32 4.97 -0.19 -11.62
C GLU A 32 5.28 -0.25 -10.12
N GLY A 33 6.43 0.28 -9.69
CA GLY A 33 6.83 0.22 -8.28
C GLY A 33 5.86 0.91 -7.32
N HIS A 34 5.09 1.89 -7.79
CA HIS A 34 4.05 2.54 -6.98
C HIS A 34 2.84 1.62 -6.72
N ILE A 35 2.52 0.69 -7.64
CA ILE A 35 1.50 -0.34 -7.45
C ILE A 35 2.03 -1.34 -6.42
N TYR A 36 3.29 -1.78 -6.60
CA TYR A 36 3.95 -2.67 -5.66
C TYR A 36 3.93 -2.15 -4.21
N LEU A 37 4.29 -0.89 -4.02
CA LEU A 37 4.24 -0.23 -2.72
C LEU A 37 2.80 -0.07 -2.21
N SER A 38 1.83 0.13 -3.10
CA SER A 38 0.41 0.15 -2.73
C SER A 38 -0.09 -1.21 -2.25
N ASP A 39 0.38 -2.31 -2.82
CA ASP A 39 0.02 -3.65 -2.37
C ASP A 39 0.55 -3.92 -0.97
N ILE A 40 1.77 -3.44 -0.67
CA ILE A 40 2.35 -3.48 0.67
C ILE A 40 1.52 -2.63 1.66
N GLU A 41 1.24 -1.36 1.32
CA GLU A 41 0.52 -0.45 2.23
C GLU A 41 -0.94 -0.85 2.48
N CYS A 42 -1.55 -1.57 1.55
CA CYS A 42 -2.88 -2.16 1.71
C CYS A 42 -2.84 -3.56 2.35
N SER A 43 -1.68 -4.01 2.83
CA SER A 43 -1.51 -5.34 3.42
C SER A 43 -1.84 -6.52 2.47
N ARG A 44 -1.98 -6.27 1.17
CA ARG A 44 -2.18 -7.32 0.15
C ARG A 44 -0.91 -8.14 -0.06
N LYS A 45 0.25 -7.56 0.25
CA LYS A 45 1.55 -8.22 0.22
C LYS A 45 2.37 -7.89 1.47
N ILE A 46 2.93 -8.92 2.10
CA ILE A 46 3.88 -8.76 3.20
C ILE A 46 5.28 -8.54 2.61
N PRO A 47 5.94 -7.40 2.88
CA PRO A 47 7.29 -7.13 2.42
C PRO A 47 8.32 -7.98 3.19
N SER A 48 9.47 -8.23 2.59
CA SER A 48 10.62 -8.79 3.32
C SER A 48 11.23 -7.75 4.27
N LYS A 49 12.00 -8.22 5.26
CA LYS A 49 12.71 -7.35 6.20
C LYS A 49 13.60 -6.32 5.49
N ASP A 50 14.33 -6.74 4.46
CA ASP A 50 15.22 -5.84 3.72
C ASP A 50 14.46 -4.77 2.95
N GLU A 51 13.28 -5.11 2.41
CA GLU A 51 12.39 -4.15 1.77
C GLU A 51 11.84 -3.13 2.76
N VAL A 52 11.44 -3.58 3.95
CA VAL A 52 10.98 -2.67 5.02
C VAL A 52 12.08 -1.69 5.39
N ILE A 53 13.30 -2.17 5.62
CA ILE A 53 14.46 -1.32 5.93
C ILE A 53 14.69 -0.32 4.78
N LYS A 54 14.71 -0.79 3.53
CA LYS A 54 14.92 0.08 2.36
C LYS A 54 13.85 1.16 2.23
N ILE A 55 12.58 0.83 2.49
CA ILE A 55 11.47 1.80 2.47
C ILE A 55 11.70 2.86 3.56
N LEU A 56 11.99 2.44 4.79
CA LEU A 56 12.16 3.33 5.92
C LEU A 56 13.38 4.26 5.77
N ASP A 57 14.50 3.72 5.27
CA ASP A 57 15.70 4.49 4.93
C ASP A 57 15.40 5.54 3.85
N THR A 58 14.66 5.15 2.81
CA THR A 58 14.27 6.07 1.72
C THR A 58 13.37 7.20 2.24
N LEU A 59 12.49 6.89 3.20
CA LEU A 59 11.62 7.86 3.86
C LEU A 59 12.34 8.69 4.93
N LYS A 60 13.59 8.34 5.27
CA LYS A 60 14.34 8.92 6.41
C LYS A 60 13.47 8.94 7.66
N ALA A 61 12.81 7.81 7.92
CA ALA A 61 11.95 7.64 9.08
C ALA A 61 12.81 7.46 10.33
N ASP A 62 12.35 8.04 11.44
CA ASP A 62 12.88 7.69 12.76
C ASP A 62 11.98 6.57 13.31
N TYR A 63 12.56 5.40 13.57
CA TYR A 63 11.82 4.21 13.97
C TYR A 63 12.67 3.28 14.83
N ASN A 64 12.01 2.54 15.72
CA ASN A 64 12.64 1.45 16.44
C ASN A 64 12.61 0.19 15.57
N LEU A 65 13.78 -0.25 15.11
CA LEU A 65 13.90 -1.43 14.23
C LEU A 65 13.33 -2.70 14.87
N ASN A 66 13.48 -2.89 16.18
CA ASN A 66 12.97 -4.07 16.86
C ASN A 66 11.43 -4.09 16.86
N GLU A 67 10.80 -2.93 17.13
CA GLU A 67 9.34 -2.81 17.07
C GLU A 67 8.81 -3.06 15.65
N ILE A 68 9.51 -2.55 14.63
CA ILE A 68 9.14 -2.79 13.23
C ILE A 68 9.26 -4.28 12.86
N ILE A 69 10.31 -4.96 13.32
CA ILE A 69 10.50 -6.40 13.08
C ILE A 69 9.41 -7.20 13.79
N ASP A 70 9.13 -6.92 15.06
CA ASP A 70 8.08 -7.59 15.82
C ASP A 70 6.73 -7.44 15.11
N ILE A 71 6.41 -6.26 14.59
CA ILE A 71 5.17 -6.03 13.85
C ILE A 71 5.18 -6.76 12.51
N LEU A 72 6.30 -6.77 11.79
CA LEU A 72 6.43 -7.50 10.53
C LEU A 72 6.19 -9.00 10.74
N GLU A 73 6.79 -9.60 11.76
CA GLU A 73 6.63 -11.03 12.08
C GLU A 73 5.20 -11.40 12.48
N ASN A 74 4.45 -10.44 13.02
CA ASN A 74 3.05 -10.60 13.39
C ASN A 74 2.07 -10.08 12.31
N SER A 75 2.55 -9.59 11.16
CA SER A 75 1.70 -9.09 10.08
C SER A 75 1.17 -10.23 9.23
N GLU A 76 -0.08 -10.09 8.78
CA GLU A 76 -0.75 -11.06 7.92
C GLU A 76 -1.24 -10.37 6.65
N ALA A 77 -1.21 -11.08 5.53
CA ALA A 77 -1.80 -10.55 4.31
C ALA A 77 -3.32 -10.42 4.49
N ASP A 78 -3.87 -9.27 4.14
CA ASP A 78 -5.30 -9.00 4.19
C ASP A 78 -5.82 -8.81 2.76
N ASN A 79 -6.49 -9.84 2.26
CA ASN A 79 -7.13 -9.84 0.95
C ASN A 79 -8.64 -9.60 1.03
N SER A 80 -9.17 -9.22 2.20
CA SER A 80 -10.62 -9.01 2.41
C SER A 80 -11.23 -7.90 1.55
N ILE A 81 -10.38 -7.09 0.90
CA ILE A 81 -10.78 -6.03 -0.03
C ILE A 81 -11.28 -6.60 -1.36
N ASP A 82 -10.77 -7.75 -1.83
CA ASP A 82 -11.23 -8.35 -3.09
C ASP A 82 -12.56 -9.11 -2.95
N GLU A 83 -12.94 -9.53 -1.73
CA GLU A 83 -14.18 -10.27 -1.49
C GLU A 83 -15.42 -9.37 -1.35
N ASN A 84 -15.24 -8.05 -1.15
CA ASN A 84 -16.34 -7.09 -0.96
C ASN A 84 -16.56 -6.14 -2.15
N ILE A 85 -15.98 -6.42 -3.31
CA ILE A 85 -16.45 -5.80 -4.55
C ILE A 85 -17.73 -6.54 -4.95
N ASP A 86 -18.83 -6.22 -4.27
CA ASP A 86 -20.15 -6.36 -4.86
C ASP A 86 -20.08 -5.56 -6.18
N TYR A 87 -19.99 -6.28 -7.30
CA TYR A 87 -20.24 -5.71 -8.61
C TYR A 87 -21.68 -5.19 -8.60
N GLN A 88 -21.86 -3.94 -8.17
CA GLN A 88 -23.07 -3.19 -8.47
C GLN A 88 -23.04 -2.91 -9.97
N GLU A 89 -23.61 -3.84 -10.73
CA GLU A 89 -23.81 -3.79 -12.18
C GLU A 89 -24.81 -2.69 -12.60
N GLU A 90 -25.01 -1.66 -11.77
CA GLU A 90 -25.96 -0.60 -12.02
C GLU A 90 -25.22 0.72 -12.26
N THR A 91 -25.45 1.27 -13.44
CA THR A 91 -25.35 2.71 -13.81
C THR A 91 -24.27 3.09 -14.84
N TYR A 92 -24.14 2.36 -15.97
CA TYR A 92 -23.47 2.94 -17.16
C TYR A 92 -24.15 2.73 -18.52
N PHE A 93 -25.41 2.25 -18.57
CA PHE A 93 -26.11 2.02 -19.85
C PHE A 93 -27.45 2.74 -20.04
N LYS A 94 -27.73 3.84 -19.32
CA LYS A 94 -29.02 4.55 -19.45
C LYS A 94 -29.00 5.98 -20.03
N THR A 95 -27.88 6.46 -20.58
CA THR A 95 -27.83 7.82 -21.16
C THR A 95 -27.51 7.90 -22.66
N PHE A 96 -27.54 6.78 -23.38
CA PHE A 96 -27.49 6.79 -24.86
C PHE A 96 -28.78 6.25 -25.50
N LYS A 97 -29.96 6.76 -25.10
CA LYS A 97 -31.09 6.80 -26.03
C LYS A 97 -31.05 8.14 -26.77
N LYS A 98 -30.23 8.14 -27.83
CA LYS A 98 -30.22 9.17 -28.88
C LYS A 98 -31.67 9.29 -29.39
N ARG A 99 -32.24 10.50 -29.28
CA ARG A 99 -33.46 10.86 -30.03
C ARG A 99 -33.14 10.67 -31.52
N GLY A 100 -33.89 9.78 -32.17
CA GLY A 100 -34.00 9.61 -33.61
C GLY A 100 -35.47 9.43 -33.93
#